data_AF-A0A7L5DV56-F1
#
_entry.id   AF-A0A7L5DV56-F1
#
_cell.length_a   1.000
_cell.length_b   1.000
_cell.length_c   1.000
_cell.angle_alpha   90.00
_cell.angle_beta   90.00
_cell.angle_gamma   90.00
#
_symmetry.space_group_name_H-M   'P 1'
#
loop_
_entity.id
_entity.type
_entity.pdbx_description
1 polymer ?
#
loop_
_entity_poly.entity_id
_entity_poly.type
_entity_poly.pdbx_seq_one_letter_code
_entity_poly.pdbx_strand_id
1 'polypeptide(L)'
;MRNKVAPFFSVAIGSIFIITACNRPSANQAATATNTQPKPVEMSKPAPADTGRLVGVWYDESIKTEQGQQIAYEVVSKGKKIYIQAITFNSNNLKVSDSPVIEPNATLLKRNGNVFINANSPNEIYKVDKAGNLLIYDQTGLVVKCKKVL
;
A
#
# COMPACT_ATOMS: atom_id res chain seq x y z
N MET A 1 1.45 -1.30 51.84
CA MET A 1 2.87 -1.71 51.84
C MET A 1 2.99 -3.11 52.42
N ARG A 2 3.21 -4.13 51.59
CA ARG A 2 3.69 -5.47 52.00
C ARG A 2 4.41 -6.09 50.80
N ASN A 3 5.73 -6.06 50.86
CA ASN A 3 6.63 -6.85 50.03
C ASN A 3 6.53 -8.33 50.45
N LYS A 4 6.63 -9.24 49.49
CA LYS A 4 7.43 -10.48 49.59
C LYS A 4 7.55 -11.14 48.21
N VAL A 5 8.76 -11.62 47.95
CA VAL A 5 9.31 -12.08 46.67
C VAL A 5 9.52 -13.60 46.73
N ALA A 6 9.62 -14.22 45.54
CA ALA A 6 10.15 -15.56 45.21
C ALA A 6 9.15 -16.75 45.27
N PRO A 7 9.34 -17.85 44.48
CA PRO A 7 10.58 -18.28 43.83
C PRO A 7 10.51 -18.71 42.33
N PHE A 8 11.71 -18.82 41.78
CA PHE A 8 12.09 -19.41 40.50
C PHE A 8 11.68 -20.89 40.38
N PHE A 9 11.17 -21.29 39.21
CA PHE A 9 11.24 -22.65 38.70
C PHE A 9 11.58 -22.62 37.21
N SER A 10 12.71 -23.23 36.86
CA SER A 10 13.14 -23.56 35.51
C SER A 10 12.31 -24.71 34.96
N VAL A 11 11.89 -24.64 33.68
CA VAL A 11 11.73 -25.81 32.82
C VAL A 11 12.18 -25.44 31.41
N ALA A 12 13.19 -26.15 30.92
CA ALA A 12 13.69 -26.11 29.55
C ALA A 12 12.95 -27.14 28.69
N ILE A 13 12.47 -26.72 27.51
CA ILE A 13 12.04 -27.58 26.40
C ILE A 13 12.48 -26.76 25.15
N GLY A 14 13.46 -27.14 24.34
CA GLY A 14 13.71 -28.45 23.75
C GLY A 14 13.32 -28.39 22.27
N SER A 15 13.96 -27.53 21.48
CA SER A 15 13.68 -27.37 20.04
C SER A 15 14.42 -28.44 19.23
N ILE A 16 13.66 -29.41 18.70
CA ILE A 16 14.15 -30.44 17.77
C ILE A 16 14.07 -29.87 16.35
N PHE A 17 15.21 -29.55 15.75
CA PHE A 17 15.32 -29.35 14.30
C PHE A 17 15.81 -30.65 13.65
N ILE A 18 14.94 -31.31 12.89
CA ILE A 18 15.29 -32.49 12.12
C ILE A 18 15.89 -32.01 10.80
N ILE A 19 17.20 -32.17 10.65
CA ILE A 19 17.92 -32.04 9.38
C ILE A 19 17.65 -33.30 8.55
N THR A 20 16.78 -33.20 7.56
CA THR A 20 16.64 -34.25 6.54
C THR A 20 17.82 -34.16 5.58
N ALA A 21 18.74 -35.10 5.72
CA ALA A 21 19.75 -35.41 4.73
C ALA A 21 19.08 -36.07 3.51
N CYS A 22 19.48 -35.68 2.29
CA CYS A 22 19.39 -36.54 1.11
C CYS A 22 20.55 -36.27 0.14
N ASN A 23 21.49 -37.21 0.17
CA ASN A 23 22.22 -37.83 -0.94
C ASN A 23 23.04 -36.96 -1.90
N ARG A 24 24.36 -36.92 -1.65
CA ARG A 24 25.38 -36.74 -2.70
C ARG A 24 25.83 -38.11 -3.21
N PRO A 25 25.76 -38.36 -4.53
CA PRO A 25 26.72 -39.21 -5.21
C PRO A 25 27.78 -38.33 -5.88
N SER A 26 28.99 -38.33 -5.32
CA SER A 26 30.19 -37.93 -6.06
C SER A 26 30.63 -39.11 -6.92
N ALA A 27 30.52 -38.97 -8.23
CA ALA A 27 31.25 -39.80 -9.19
C ALA A 27 31.90 -38.87 -10.21
N ASN A 28 33.24 -38.94 -10.26
CA ASN A 28 34.09 -38.36 -11.29
C ASN A 28 33.53 -38.66 -12.69
N GLN A 29 33.21 -37.62 -13.45
CA GLN A 29 33.35 -37.64 -14.91
C GLN A 29 33.92 -36.31 -15.37
N ALA A 30 35.09 -36.38 -16.01
CA ALA A 30 35.72 -35.26 -16.69
C ALA A 30 34.78 -34.77 -17.80
N ALA A 31 34.23 -33.57 -17.63
CA ALA A 31 33.42 -32.92 -18.65
C ALA A 31 34.32 -31.96 -19.45
N THR A 32 34.46 -32.30 -20.73
CA THR A 32 34.98 -31.47 -21.81
C THR A 32 34.45 -30.03 -21.71
N ALA A 33 35.33 -29.04 -21.78
CA ALA A 33 34.96 -27.63 -21.82
C ALA A 33 34.28 -27.31 -23.16
N THR A 34 32.96 -27.50 -23.22
CA THR A 34 32.13 -26.94 -24.29
C THR A 34 31.79 -25.51 -23.90
N ASN A 35 32.40 -24.55 -24.61
CA ASN A 35 32.15 -23.13 -24.49
C ASN A 35 30.69 -22.84 -24.87
N THR A 36 29.79 -22.93 -23.89
CA THR A 36 28.39 -22.57 -24.04
C THR A 36 28.26 -21.14 -23.54
N GLN A 37 28.29 -20.21 -24.49
CA GLN A 37 27.92 -18.82 -24.27
C GLN A 37 26.58 -18.79 -23.49
N PRO A 38 26.50 -18.13 -22.32
CA PRO A 38 25.24 -18.00 -21.62
C PRO A 38 24.24 -17.32 -22.56
N LYS A 39 23.12 -18.00 -22.84
CA LYS A 39 21.97 -17.38 -23.50
C LYS A 39 21.66 -16.10 -22.71
N PRO A 40 21.53 -14.93 -23.36
CA PRO A 40 21.16 -13.71 -22.66
C PRO A 40 19.94 -14.00 -21.80
N VAL A 41 20.05 -13.79 -20.49
CA VAL A 41 18.89 -13.77 -19.61
C VAL A 41 17.99 -12.67 -20.15
N GLU A 42 16.93 -13.10 -20.84
CA GLU A 42 15.88 -12.23 -21.32
C GLU A 42 15.33 -11.54 -20.07
N MET A 43 15.75 -10.30 -19.84
CA MET A 43 15.21 -9.46 -18.78
C MET A 43 13.72 -9.39 -19.02
N SER A 44 12.96 -10.09 -18.17
CA SER A 44 11.52 -10.07 -18.21
C SER A 44 11.08 -8.61 -18.17
N LYS A 45 10.37 -8.20 -19.22
CA LYS A 45 9.75 -6.88 -19.33
C LYS A 45 9.06 -6.56 -17.99
N PRO A 46 9.28 -5.36 -17.41
CA PRO A 46 8.59 -4.97 -16.19
C PRO A 46 7.08 -5.17 -16.38
N ALA A 47 6.45 -5.79 -15.38
CA ALA A 47 5.00 -5.95 -15.40
C ALA A 47 4.34 -4.57 -15.59
N PRO A 48 3.32 -4.44 -16.43
CA PRO A 48 2.64 -3.17 -16.62
C PRO A 48 2.09 -2.67 -15.29
N ALA A 49 2.31 -1.39 -14.99
CA ALA A 49 1.80 -0.75 -13.79
C ALA A 49 0.27 -0.86 -13.74
N ASP A 50 -0.27 -1.14 -12.55
CA ASP A 50 -1.71 -1.15 -12.35
C ASP A 50 -2.23 0.29 -12.40
N THR A 51 -2.94 0.64 -13.47
CA THR A 51 -3.50 1.99 -13.69
C THR A 51 -5.03 1.92 -13.73
N GLY A 52 -5.66 3.03 -13.37
CA GLY A 52 -7.11 3.22 -13.49
C GLY A 52 -7.45 4.55 -14.15
N ARG A 53 -8.74 4.90 -14.19
CA ARG A 53 -9.23 6.20 -14.66
C ARG A 53 -9.40 7.14 -13.47
N LEU A 54 -8.84 8.34 -13.56
CA LEU A 54 -9.04 9.40 -12.60
C LEU A 54 -10.51 9.78 -12.48
N VAL A 55 -11.01 9.86 -11.24
CA VAL A 55 -12.37 10.28 -10.91
C VAL A 55 -12.39 11.70 -10.38
N GLY A 56 -11.39 12.08 -9.58
CA GLY A 56 -11.28 13.42 -9.02
C GLY A 56 -10.07 13.56 -8.12
N VAL A 57 -9.74 14.82 -7.81
CA VAL A 57 -8.62 15.17 -6.94
C VAL A 57 -9.06 16.24 -5.95
N TRP A 58 -8.68 16.06 -4.69
CA TRP A 58 -9.01 16.98 -3.61
C TRP A 58 -7.79 17.38 -2.80
N TYR A 59 -7.55 18.67 -2.65
CA TYR A 59 -6.43 19.21 -1.89
C TYR A 59 -6.79 19.30 -0.39
N ASP A 60 -5.94 18.73 0.46
CA ASP A 60 -6.03 18.87 1.91
C ASP A 60 -5.19 20.06 2.38
N GLU A 61 -5.87 21.18 2.67
CA GLU A 61 -5.23 22.40 3.15
C GLU A 61 -4.73 22.30 4.60
N SER A 62 -5.20 21.30 5.35
CA SER A 62 -4.86 21.14 6.77
C SER A 62 -3.48 20.52 6.98
N ILE A 63 -2.94 19.84 5.95
CA ILE A 63 -1.64 19.16 6.04
C ILE A 63 -0.58 19.95 5.26
N LYS A 64 0.39 20.47 6.01
CA LYS A 64 1.64 21.04 5.48
C LYS A 64 2.78 20.42 6.26
N THR A 65 3.69 19.73 5.58
CA THR A 65 4.88 19.22 6.25
C THR A 65 5.85 20.36 6.54
N GLU A 66 6.76 20.17 7.50
CA GLU A 66 7.84 21.12 7.79
C GLU A 66 8.73 21.40 6.56
N GLN A 67 8.74 20.47 5.60
CA GLN A 67 9.49 20.55 4.35
C GLN A 67 8.69 21.23 3.22
N GLY A 68 7.49 21.73 3.51
CA GLY A 68 6.62 22.40 2.54
C GLY A 68 5.87 21.45 1.60
N GLN A 69 5.85 20.14 1.88
CA GLN A 69 5.03 19.20 1.12
C GLN A 69 3.56 19.40 1.48
N GLN A 70 2.73 19.28 0.46
CA GLN A 70 1.28 19.36 0.53
C GLN A 70 0.68 18.01 0.17
N ILE A 71 -0.53 17.73 0.67
CA ILE A 71 -1.25 16.48 0.42
C ILE A 71 -2.51 16.74 -0.40
N ALA A 72 -2.72 15.92 -1.42
CA ALA A 72 -4.01 15.78 -2.08
C ALA A 72 -4.46 14.32 -2.04
N TYR A 73 -5.77 14.10 -2.18
CA TYR A 73 -6.37 12.79 -2.34
C TYR A 73 -6.79 12.61 -3.78
N GLU A 74 -6.33 11.53 -4.39
CA GLU A 74 -6.70 11.10 -5.73
C GLU A 74 -7.68 9.93 -5.63
N VAL A 75 -8.80 10.02 -6.35
CA VAL A 75 -9.76 8.91 -6.47
C VAL A 75 -9.65 8.31 -7.86
N VAL A 76 -9.45 7.00 -7.92
CA VAL A 76 -9.16 6.26 -9.14
C VAL A 76 -10.17 5.12 -9.30
N SER A 77 -10.68 4.92 -10.51
CA SER A 77 -11.59 3.83 -10.83
C SER A 77 -10.92 2.79 -11.73
N LYS A 78 -11.07 1.50 -11.42
CA LYS A 78 -10.62 0.40 -12.28
C LYS A 78 -11.69 -0.68 -12.34
N GLY A 79 -12.34 -0.81 -13.50
CA GLY A 79 -13.51 -1.66 -13.66
C GLY A 79 -14.62 -1.26 -12.67
N LYS A 80 -14.99 -2.17 -11.77
CA LYS A 80 -16.00 -1.93 -10.73
C LYS A 80 -15.43 -1.47 -9.39
N LYS A 81 -14.10 -1.33 -9.29
CA LYS A 81 -13.41 -0.95 -8.06
C LYS A 81 -13.09 0.55 -8.08
N ILE A 82 -13.15 1.16 -6.91
CA ILE A 82 -12.79 2.57 -6.70
C ILE A 82 -11.74 2.59 -5.60
N TYR A 83 -10.71 3.39 -5.79
CA TYR A 83 -9.57 3.53 -4.90
C TYR A 83 -9.41 4.98 -4.51
N ILE A 84 -8.94 5.23 -3.30
CA ILE A 84 -8.46 6.55 -2.87
C ILE A 84 -7.01 6.42 -2.39
N GLN A 85 -6.17 7.36 -2.81
CA GLN A 85 -4.76 7.40 -2.41
C GLN A 85 -4.34 8.83 -2.10
N ALA A 86 -3.46 9.00 -1.11
CA ALA A 86 -2.84 10.28 -0.82
C ALA A 86 -1.63 10.48 -1.73
N ILE A 87 -1.50 11.67 -2.30
CA ILE A 87 -0.37 12.08 -3.13
C ILE A 87 0.29 13.31 -2.49
N THR A 88 1.61 13.28 -2.40
CA THR A 88 2.43 14.39 -1.91
C THR A 88 2.91 15.23 -3.08
N PHE A 89 2.89 16.55 -2.96
CA PHE A 89 3.48 17.44 -3.96
C PHE A 89 4.24 18.60 -3.31
N ASN A 90 5.30 19.01 -4.00
CA ASN A 90 6.08 20.20 -3.69
C ASN A 90 5.70 21.28 -4.72
N SER A 91 5.56 22.54 -4.29
CA SER A 91 5.13 23.72 -5.09
C SER A 91 3.61 23.89 -5.28
N ASN A 92 3.22 24.97 -5.96
CA ASN A 92 1.82 25.32 -6.25
C ASN A 92 1.21 24.51 -7.41
N ASN A 93 1.97 23.61 -8.05
CA ASN A 93 1.51 22.87 -9.23
C ASN A 93 1.40 21.37 -8.92
N LEU A 94 0.17 20.91 -8.70
CA LEU A 94 -0.16 19.50 -8.62
C LEU A 94 -0.17 18.89 -10.03
N LYS A 95 0.65 17.86 -10.26
CA LYS A 95 0.61 17.08 -11.50
C LYS A 95 -0.35 15.92 -11.33
N VAL A 96 -1.31 15.83 -12.24
CA VAL A 96 -2.37 14.80 -12.22
C VAL A 96 -2.37 14.09 -13.57
N SER A 97 -2.52 12.76 -13.54
CA SER A 97 -2.68 11.93 -14.74
C SER A 97 -4.14 11.54 -14.89
N ASP A 98 -4.66 11.47 -16.13
CA ASP A 98 -5.98 10.89 -16.40
C ASP A 98 -6.01 9.38 -16.13
N SER A 99 -4.83 8.75 -16.21
CA SER A 99 -4.62 7.33 -15.95
C SER A 99 -3.56 7.14 -14.85
N PRO A 100 -3.86 7.48 -13.59
CA PRO A 100 -2.89 7.38 -12.52
C PRO A 100 -2.60 5.91 -12.19
N VAL A 101 -1.39 5.68 -11.69
CA VAL A 101 -1.00 4.39 -11.10
C VAL A 101 -1.75 4.24 -9.78
N ILE A 102 -2.38 3.07 -9.59
CA ILE A 102 -3.00 2.70 -8.34
C ILE A 102 -1.88 2.20 -7.43
N GLU A 103 -1.56 3.02 -6.43
CA GLU A 103 -0.47 2.71 -5.50
C GLU A 103 -0.79 1.45 -4.69
N PRO A 104 0.22 0.65 -4.28
CA PRO A 104 -0.01 -0.54 -3.47
C PRO A 104 -0.73 -0.28 -2.13
N ASN A 105 -0.61 0.94 -1.60
CA ASN A 105 -1.27 1.41 -0.38
C ASN A 105 -2.61 2.13 -0.65
N ALA A 106 -3.08 2.16 -1.90
CA ALA A 106 -4.36 2.76 -2.24
C ALA A 106 -5.50 2.02 -1.52
N THR A 107 -6.41 2.80 -0.94
CA THR A 107 -7.52 2.27 -0.17
C THR A 107 -8.66 1.91 -1.09
N LEU A 108 -9.06 0.63 -1.08
CA LEU A 108 -10.24 0.18 -1.81
C LEU A 108 -11.52 0.72 -1.14
N LEU A 109 -12.40 1.29 -1.93
CA LEU A 109 -13.66 1.86 -1.50
C LEU A 109 -14.85 1.00 -1.94
N LYS A 110 -15.81 0.81 -1.03
CA LYS A 110 -17.13 0.26 -1.30
C LYS A 110 -18.13 1.41 -1.39
N ARG A 111 -18.85 1.49 -2.50
CA ARG A 111 -19.94 2.46 -2.65
C ARG A 111 -21.17 2.00 -1.86
N ASN A 112 -21.72 2.88 -1.02
CA ASN A 112 -22.97 2.68 -0.31
C ASN A 112 -23.86 3.91 -0.52
N GLY A 113 -24.74 3.84 -1.53
CA GLY A 113 -25.53 4.99 -1.98
C GLY A 113 -24.64 6.16 -2.44
N ASN A 114 -24.72 7.27 -1.69
CA ASN A 114 -23.99 8.51 -1.96
C ASN A 114 -22.69 8.66 -1.17
N VAL A 115 -22.29 7.63 -0.41
CA VAL A 115 -21.02 7.63 0.33
C VAL A 115 -20.14 6.48 -0.15
N PHE A 116 -18.85 6.63 0.08
CA PHE A 116 -17.86 5.57 -0.08
C PHE A 116 -17.34 5.18 1.30
N ILE A 117 -17.16 3.89 1.51
CA ILE A 117 -16.70 3.32 2.79
C ILE A 117 -15.39 2.59 2.52
N ASN A 118 -14.37 2.83 3.35
CA ASN A 118 -13.13 2.06 3.26
C ASN A 118 -13.44 0.56 3.45
N ALA A 119 -13.05 -0.26 2.48
CA ALA A 119 -13.34 -1.69 2.47
C ALA A 119 -12.71 -2.44 3.65
N ASN A 120 -11.60 -1.93 4.19
CA ASN A 120 -10.80 -2.51 5.27
C ASN A 120 -11.07 -1.83 6.63
N SER A 121 -11.64 -0.62 6.64
CA SER A 121 -11.98 0.13 7.84
C SER A 121 -13.36 0.76 7.71
N PRO A 122 -14.46 0.04 8.05
CA PRO A 122 -15.82 0.52 7.80
C PRO A 122 -16.20 1.82 8.53
N ASN A 123 -15.40 2.24 9.51
CA ASN A 123 -15.58 3.49 10.23
C ASN A 123 -15.07 4.72 9.44
N GLU A 124 -14.25 4.50 8.40
CA GLU A 124 -13.73 5.57 7.54
C GLU A 124 -14.66 5.76 6.33
N ILE A 125 -15.31 6.91 6.28
CA ILE A 125 -16.36 7.23 5.30
C ILE A 125 -15.96 8.48 4.53
N TYR A 126 -16.10 8.40 3.21
CA TYR A 126 -15.84 9.49 2.28
C TYR A 126 -17.13 9.94 1.61
N LYS A 127 -17.35 11.25 1.59
CA LYS A 127 -18.54 11.85 0.99
C LYS A 127 -18.17 13.08 0.21
N VAL A 128 -18.76 13.25 -0.98
CA VAL A 128 -18.63 14.52 -1.73
C VAL A 128 -19.81 15.41 -1.38
N ASP A 129 -19.53 16.63 -0.92
CA ASP A 129 -20.56 17.64 -0.60
C ASP A 129 -21.16 18.27 -1.86
N LYS A 130 -22.20 19.09 -1.70
CA LYS A 130 -22.87 19.76 -2.84
C LYS A 130 -21.96 20.73 -3.60
N ALA A 131 -20.91 21.24 -2.96
CA ALA A 131 -19.91 22.10 -3.58
C ALA A 131 -18.78 21.29 -4.23
N GLY A 132 -18.87 19.95 -4.21
CA GLY A 132 -17.88 19.06 -4.80
C GLY A 132 -16.67 18.78 -3.90
N ASN A 133 -16.65 19.25 -2.66
CA ASN A 133 -15.55 18.98 -1.73
C ASN A 133 -15.63 17.58 -1.17
N LEU A 134 -14.48 16.97 -0.92
CA LEU A 134 -14.39 15.68 -0.25
C LEU A 134 -14.43 15.89 1.26
N LEU A 135 -15.31 15.15 1.91
CA LEU A 135 -15.46 15.09 3.36
C LEU A 135 -15.01 13.70 3.80
N ILE A 136 -14.05 13.64 4.72
CA ILE A 136 -13.55 12.40 5.30
C ILE A 136 -14.02 12.34 6.74
N TYR A 137 -14.69 11.25 7.09
CA TYR A 137 -15.22 10.98 8.41
C TYR A 137 -14.56 9.75 9.00
N ASP A 138 -14.40 9.74 10.31
CA ASP A 138 -14.09 8.57 11.10
C ASP A 138 -15.12 8.38 12.23
N GLN A 139 -14.80 7.51 13.19
CA GLN A 139 -15.62 7.26 14.38
C GLN A 139 -15.83 8.48 15.30
N THR A 140 -15.02 9.53 15.16
CA THR A 140 -15.10 10.77 15.94
C THR A 140 -15.91 11.87 15.26
N GLY A 141 -16.18 11.73 13.95
CA GLY A 141 -16.94 12.68 13.16
C GLY A 141 -16.19 13.12 11.91
N LEU A 142 -16.41 14.37 11.47
CA LEU A 142 -15.72 14.94 10.33
C LEU A 142 -14.26 15.19 10.69
N VAL A 143 -13.34 14.48 10.02
CA VAL A 143 -11.89 14.61 10.23
C VAL A 143 -11.35 15.75 9.38
N VAL A 144 -11.71 15.79 8.09
CA VAL A 144 -11.21 16.81 7.18
C VAL A 144 -12.18 17.11 6.04
N LYS A 145 -12.13 18.35 5.57
CA LYS A 145 -12.78 18.81 4.34
C LYS A 145 -11.69 19.21 3.34
N CYS A 146 -11.56 18.43 2.27
CA CYS A 146 -10.58 18.65 1.21
C CYS A 146 -11.23 19.40 0.04
N LYS A 147 -10.55 20.43 -0.46
CA LYS A 147 -11.06 21.28 -1.55
C LYS A 147 -10.98 20.57 -2.89
N LYS A 148 -12.05 20.66 -3.67
CA LYS A 148 -12.05 20.12 -5.03
C LYS A 148 -11.00 20.83 -5.90
N VAL A 149 -10.17 20.05 -6.59
CA VAL A 149 -9.23 20.53 -7.60
C VAL A 149 -9.76 20.25 -9.01
N LEU A 150 -10.22 19.00 -9.24
CA LEU A 150 -10.72 18.48 -10.53
C LEU A 150 -11.98 17.63 -10.34
#